data_AF-A0AB35LAI7-F1
#
_entry.id   AF-A0AB35LAI7-F1
#
_cell.length_a   1.000
_cell.length_b   1.000
_cell.length_c   1.000
_cell.angle_alpha   90.00
_cell.angle_beta   90.00
_cell.angle_gamma   90.00
#
_symmetry.space_group_name_H-M   'P 1'
#
loop_
_entity.id
_entity.type
_entity.pdbx_description
1 polymer ?
#
loop_
_entity_poly.entity_id
_entity_poly.type
_entity_poly.pdbx_seq_one_letter_code
_entity_poly.pdbx_strand_id
1 'polypeptide(L)' 'MNQEQKREVEMLLEPHKAKVLMLITLLSTWLEAEECGETRNMIWAVLIVVYSIRDEMNEAAGSK' A
#
# COMPACT_ATOMS: atom_id res chain seq x y z
N MET A 1 9.64 9.04 -19.74
CA MET A 1 10.72 8.06 -19.44
C MET A 1 10.95 7.19 -20.65
N ASN A 2 12.21 6.85 -20.93
CA ASN A 2 12.50 5.77 -21.85
C ASN A 2 12.18 4.41 -21.18
N GLN A 3 12.19 3.32 -21.96
CA GLN A 3 11.82 1.99 -21.44
C GLN A 3 12.75 1.50 -20.32
N GLU A 4 14.02 1.89 -20.37
CA GLU A 4 15.04 1.50 -19.39
C GLU A 4 14.80 2.17 -18.03
N GLN A 5 14.53 3.48 -18.02
CA GLN A 5 14.12 4.22 -16.81
C GLN A 5 12.84 3.65 -16.21
N LYS A 6 11.87 3.22 -17.04
CA LYS A 6 10.64 2.59 -16.53
C LYS A 6 10.93 1.28 -15.81
N ARG A 7 11.80 0.45 -16.37
CA ARG A 7 12.26 -0.80 -15.76
C ARG A 7 12.99 -0.57 -14.43
N GLU A 8 13.86 0.42 -14.37
CA GLU A 8 14.57 0.78 -13.13
C GLU A 8 13.60 1.21 -12.04
N VAL A 9 12.62 2.05 -12.37
CA VAL A 9 11.58 2.48 -11.42
C VAL A 9 10.75 1.31 -10.94
N GLU A 10 10.31 0.41 -11.83
CA GLU A 10 9.58 -0.80 -11.46
C GLU A 10 10.39 -1.68 -10.49
N MET A 11 11.67 -1.94 -10.80
CA MET A 11 12.56 -2.71 -9.94
C MET A 11 12.75 -2.10 -8.55
N LEU A 12 12.86 -0.76 -8.48
CA LEU A 12 12.98 -0.06 -7.21
C LEU A 12 11.70 -0.13 -6.37
N LEU A 13 10.53 -0.16 -7.02
CA LEU A 13 9.23 -0.20 -6.34
C LEU A 13 8.82 -1.59 -5.87
N GLU A 14 9.24 -2.67 -6.55
CA GLU A 14 8.83 -4.06 -6.22
C GLU A 14 9.02 -4.44 -4.74
N PRO A 15 10.18 -4.19 -4.09
CA PRO A 15 10.35 -4.51 -2.67
C PRO A 15 9.40 -3.75 -1.74
N HIS A 16 8.97 -2.55 -2.15
CA HIS A 16 8.04 -1.74 -1.39
C HIS A 16 6.59 -2.21 -1.60
N LYS A 17 6.23 -2.67 -2.81
CA LYS A 17 4.88 -3.21 -3.09
C LYS A 17 4.54 -4.37 -2.17
N ALA A 18 5.49 -5.30 -1.97
CA ALA A 18 5.32 -6.42 -1.06
C ALA A 18 5.09 -5.97 0.39
N LYS A 19 5.83 -4.96 0.85
CA LYS A 19 5.68 -4.40 2.21
C LYS A 19 4.33 -3.70 2.39
N VAL A 20 3.91 -2.91 1.40
CA VAL A 20 2.60 -2.23 1.42
C VAL A 20 1.46 -3.26 1.43
N LEU A 21 1.57 -4.31 0.61
CA LEU A 21 0.58 -5.40 0.62
C LEU A 21 0.53 -6.10 1.99
N MET A 22 1.69 -6.39 2.58
CA MET A 22 1.75 -6.98 3.92
C MET A 22 1.12 -6.08 4.99
N LEU A 23 1.36 -4.76 4.93
CA LEU A 23 0.73 -3.79 5.84
C LEU A 23 -0.79 -3.78 5.67
N ILE A 24 -1.28 -3.79 4.43
CA ILE A 24 -2.73 -3.90 4.15
C ILE A 24 -3.29 -5.16 4.79
N THR A 25 -2.67 -6.32 4.57
CA THR A 25 -3.13 -7.58 5.16
C THR A 25 -3.17 -7.51 6.69
N LEU A 26 -2.09 -7.07 7.34
CA LEU A 26 -2.02 -7.01 8.80
C LEU A 26 -3.05 -6.06 9.39
N LEU A 27 -3.20 -4.86 8.80
CA LEU A 27 -4.15 -3.87 9.27
C LEU A 27 -5.60 -4.29 9.01
N SER A 28 -5.91 -4.92 7.88
CA SER A 28 -7.24 -5.48 7.61
C SER A 28 -7.59 -6.59 8.59
N THR A 29 -6.66 -7.51 8.86
CA THR A 29 -6.87 -8.56 9.87
C THR A 29 -7.05 -7.98 11.27
N TRP A 30 -6.27 -6.96 11.65
CA TRP A 30 -6.46 -6.29 12.94
C TRP A 30 -7.80 -5.55 13.00
N LEU A 31 -8.21 -4.86 11.94
CA LEU A 31 -9.49 -4.16 11.87
C LEU A 31 -10.68 -5.11 12.13
N GLU A 32 -10.63 -6.31 11.56
CA GLU A 32 -11.69 -7.34 11.73
C GLU A 32 -11.77 -7.87 13.16
N ALA A 33 -10.63 -7.97 13.85
CA ALA A 33 -10.54 -8.47 15.22
C ALA A 33 -10.73 -7.38 16.30
N GLU A 34 -10.70 -6.11 15.93
CA GLU A 34 -10.74 -4.99 16.88
C GLU A 34 -12.18 -4.64 17.31
N GLU A 35 -12.42 -4.68 18.62
CA GLU A 35 -13.73 -4.39 19.22
C GLU A 35 -13.85 -2.92 19.66
N CYS A 36 -12.73 -2.25 19.95
CA CYS A 36 -12.72 -0.85 20.34
C CYS A 36 -13.02 0.04 19.13
N GLY A 37 -14.16 0.74 19.15
CA GLY A 37 -14.60 1.58 18.03
C GLY A 37 -13.62 2.70 17.66
N GLU A 38 -12.97 3.32 18.64
CA GLU A 38 -11.96 4.36 18.40
C GLU A 38 -10.71 3.79 17.72
N THR A 39 -10.18 2.67 18.25
CA THR A 39 -9.04 1.97 17.64
C THR A 39 -9.37 1.50 16.23
N ARG A 40 -10.56 0.95 16.02
CA ARG A 40 -11.04 0.52 14.69
C ARG A 40 -11.08 1.68 13.70
N ASN A 41 -11.58 2.85 14.11
CA ASN A 41 -11.58 4.04 13.26
C ASN A 41 -10.16 4.49 12.91
N MET A 42 -9.23 4.42 13.85
CA MET A 42 -7.82 4.73 13.61
C MET A 42 -7.18 3.74 12.63
N ILE A 43 -7.39 2.43 12.80
CA ILE A 43 -6.90 1.40 11.87
C ILE A 43 -7.47 1.65 10.47
N TRP A 44 -8.76 1.98 10.37
CA TRP A 44 -9.40 2.29 9.10
C TRP A 44 -8.80 3.53 8.43
N ALA A 45 -8.53 4.60 9.18
CA ALA A 45 -7.85 5.79 8.67
C ALA A 45 -6.44 5.47 8.15
N VAL A 46 -5.68 4.64 8.88
CA VAL A 46 -4.35 4.18 8.43
C VAL A 46 -4.47 3.35 7.15
N LEU A 47 -5.43 2.44 7.05
CA LEU A 47 -5.67 1.65 5.84
C LEU A 47 -5.91 2.52 4.60
N ILE A 48 -6.68 3.61 4.72
CA ILE A 48 -6.90 4.56 3.62
C ILE A 48 -5.58 5.14 3.11
N VAL A 49 -4.71 5.58 4.03
CA VAL A 49 -3.40 6.14 3.66
C VAL A 49 -2.52 5.08 2.99
N VAL A 50 -2.50 3.85 3.52
CA VAL A 50 -1.71 2.75 2.93
C VAL A 50 -2.22 2.37 1.54
N TYR A 51 -3.54 2.37 1.31
CA TYR A 51 -4.13 2.17 -0.01
C TYR A 51 -3.76 3.31 -0.98
N SER A 52 -3.76 4.58 -0.54
CA SER A 52 -3.29 5.71 -1.37
C SER A 52 -1.84 5.51 -1.81
N ILE A 53 -0.96 5.13 -0.88
CA ILE A 53 0.46 4.86 -1.19
C ILE A 53 0.59 3.73 -2.21
N ARG A 54 -0.19 2.65 -2.07
CA ARG A 54 -0.20 1.55 -3.06
C ARG A 54 -0.55 2.07 -4.45
N ASP A 55 -1.58 2.90 -4.55
CA ASP A 55 -2.10 3.39 -5.82
C ASP A 55 -1.10 4.38 -6.46
N GLU A 56 -0.55 5.31 -5.68
CA GLU A 56 0.53 6.21 -6.11
C GLU A 56 1.77 5.43 -6.61
N MET A 57 2.14 4.33 -5.94
CA MET A 57 3.23 3.46 -6.38
C MET A 57 2.92 2.74 -7.70
N ASN A 58 1.68 2.27 -7.89
CA ASN A 58 1.27 1.63 -9.14
C ASN A 58 1.24 2.63 -10.31
N GLU A 59 0.79 3.85 -10.05
CA GLU A 59 0.85 4.96 -11.01
C GLU A 59 2.30 5.31 -11.38
N ALA A 60 3.20 5.37 -10.39
CA ALA A 60 4.63 5.62 -10.61
C ALA A 60 5.32 4.50 -11.43
N ALA A 61 4.89 3.24 -11.24
CA ALA A 61 5.31 2.11 -12.07
C ALA A 61 4.70 2.16 -13.49
N GLY A 62 3.76 3.05 -13.76
CA GLY A 62 3.05 3.14 -15.04
C GLY A 62 2.18 1.91 -15.30
N SER A 63 1.64 1.30 -14.25
CA SER A 63 0.56 0.32 -14.29
C SER A 63 -0.77 1.08 -14.26
N LYS A 64 -1.40 1.25 -15.42
CA LYS A 64 -2.80 1.69 -15.55
C LYS A 64 -3.64 0.54 -16.03
#